data_AF-A0A662T6W3-F1
#
_entry.id   AF-A0A662T6W3-F1
#
_cell.length_a   1.000
_cell.length_b   1.000
_cell.length_c   1.000
_cell.angle_alpha   90.00
_cell.angle_beta   90.00
_cell.angle_gamma   90.00
#
_symmetry.space_group_name_H-M   'P 1'
#
loop_
_entity.id
_entity.type
_entity.pdbx_description
1 polymer ?
#
loop_
_entity_poly.entity_id
_entity_poly.type
_entity_poly.pdbx_seq_one_letter_code
_entity_poly.pdbx_strand_id
1 'polypeptide(L)'
;ISLGADVIYAERYGVFSVAKSYKIPVFGNLLDQWKEAPEIVVTGPEWDMWPTVSYVIDMIKKNAWVAQDLKDWSMMAKGGAKLAGWPELHDWRNRLYKHIVEKLEETKVLDEVGKMIDEILNGTLRVPIVEGPATTDF
;
A
#
# COMPACT_ATOMS: atom_id res chain seq x y z
N ILE A 1 -14.17 -14.40 -0.04
CA ILE A 1 -15.54 -13.85 -0.19
C ILE A 1 -16.61 -14.86 0.23
N SER A 2 -16.73 -16.02 -0.43
CA SER A 2 -17.74 -17.05 -0.04
C SER A 2 -17.59 -17.58 1.40
N LEU A 3 -16.40 -17.48 1.99
CA LEU A 3 -16.12 -17.83 3.38
C LEU A 3 -16.30 -16.67 4.38
N GLY A 4 -16.91 -15.55 3.97
CA GLY A 4 -17.24 -14.43 4.87
C GLY A 4 -16.21 -13.31 4.96
N ALA A 5 -15.19 -13.29 4.09
CA ALA A 5 -14.24 -12.16 4.03
C ALA A 5 -14.96 -10.86 3.68
N ASP A 6 -14.73 -9.81 4.47
CA ASP A 6 -15.34 -8.48 4.41
C ASP A 6 -14.39 -7.40 3.85
N VAL A 7 -13.13 -7.76 3.59
CA VAL A 7 -12.11 -6.96 2.90
C VAL A 7 -11.20 -7.87 2.09
N ILE A 8 -10.64 -7.35 1.00
CA ILE A 8 -9.73 -8.11 0.14
C ILE A 8 -8.43 -7.33 -0.09
N TYR A 9 -7.30 -8.01 0.07
CA TYR A 9 -6.01 -7.55 -0.46
C TYR A 9 -5.75 -8.24 -1.81
N ALA A 10 -5.73 -7.47 -2.88
CA ALA A 10 -5.67 -7.96 -4.26
C ALA A 10 -4.22 -8.06 -4.76
N GLU A 11 -3.51 -9.14 -4.39
CA GLU A 11 -2.14 -9.40 -4.87
C GLU A 11 -2.08 -9.58 -6.40
N ARG A 12 -3.17 -10.06 -7.02
CA ARG A 12 -3.27 -10.34 -8.46
C ARG A 12 -4.45 -9.65 -9.12
N TYR A 13 -4.34 -9.44 -10.43
CA TYR A 13 -5.43 -9.00 -11.28
C TYR A 13 -6.60 -10.00 -11.29
N GLY A 14 -7.80 -9.52 -11.58
CA GLY A 14 -9.02 -10.34 -11.71
C GLY A 14 -9.87 -10.42 -10.44
N VAL A 15 -9.35 -9.96 -9.29
CA VAL A 15 -10.09 -9.95 -8.01
C VAL A 15 -11.15 -8.85 -7.95
N PHE A 16 -10.91 -7.72 -8.64
CA PHE A 16 -11.73 -6.51 -8.56
C PHE A 16 -13.18 -6.72 -9.03
N SER A 17 -13.39 -7.42 -10.14
CA SER A 17 -14.73 -7.64 -10.70
C SER A 17 -15.61 -8.46 -9.75
N VAL A 18 -15.03 -9.51 -9.15
CA VAL A 18 -15.73 -10.35 -8.18
C VAL A 18 -16.00 -9.55 -6.91
N ALA A 19 -14.99 -8.91 -6.31
CA ALA A 19 -15.19 -8.11 -5.11
C ALA A 19 -16.23 -6.99 -5.30
N LYS A 20 -16.25 -6.36 -6.48
CA LYS A 20 -17.24 -5.33 -6.86
C LYS A 20 -18.66 -5.87 -6.87
N SER A 21 -18.88 -7.08 -7.39
CA SER A 21 -20.22 -7.71 -7.38
C SER A 21 -20.78 -7.91 -5.96
N TYR A 22 -19.90 -8.08 -4.96
CA TYR A 22 -20.25 -8.15 -3.54
C TYR A 22 -20.11 -6.81 -2.81
N LYS A 23 -19.69 -5.75 -3.51
CA LYS A 23 -19.41 -4.41 -2.95
C LYS A 23 -18.39 -4.41 -1.81
N ILE A 24 -17.48 -5.37 -1.78
CA ILE A 24 -16.47 -5.52 -0.73
C ILE A 24 -15.29 -4.57 -1.00
N PRO A 25 -14.79 -3.81 -0.01
CA PRO A 25 -13.61 -2.97 -0.18
C PRO A 25 -12.36 -3.80 -0.53
N VAL A 26 -11.53 -3.22 -1.39
CA VAL A 26 -10.30 -3.84 -1.89
C VAL A 26 -9.10 -2.92 -1.66
N PHE A 27 -7.99 -3.51 -1.24
CA PHE A 27 -6.67 -2.88 -1.32
C PHE A 27 -5.91 -3.47 -2.51
N GLY A 28 -5.36 -2.61 -3.37
CA GLY A 28 -4.53 -3.01 -4.51
C GLY A 28 -3.16 -3.54 -4.07
N ASN A 29 -2.28 -3.77 -5.05
CA ASN A 29 -0.93 -4.25 -4.83
C ASN A 29 0.06 -3.68 -5.87
N LEU A 30 1.25 -3.28 -5.39
CA LEU A 30 2.43 -2.76 -6.11
C LEU A 30 2.24 -1.52 -7.00
N LEU A 31 1.03 -1.23 -7.44
CA LEU A 31 0.69 -0.17 -8.39
C LEU A 31 -0.53 0.60 -7.90
N ASP A 32 -0.70 1.82 -8.42
CA ASP A 32 -1.96 2.53 -8.28
C ASP A 32 -3.04 1.89 -9.19
N GLN A 33 -3.95 1.13 -8.56
CA GLN A 33 -4.98 0.32 -9.21
C GLN A 33 -6.40 0.85 -8.96
N TRP A 34 -6.58 2.08 -8.46
CA TRP A 34 -7.91 2.57 -8.08
C TRP A 34 -8.93 2.52 -9.23
N LYS A 35 -8.47 2.69 -10.48
CA LYS A 35 -9.31 2.70 -11.69
C LYS A 35 -9.90 1.34 -12.06
N GLU A 36 -9.35 0.24 -11.55
CA GLU A 36 -9.84 -1.12 -11.85
C GLU A 36 -11.24 -1.37 -11.28
N ALA A 37 -11.54 -0.78 -10.12
CA ALA A 37 -12.89 -0.72 -9.54
C ALA A 37 -13.01 0.50 -8.60
N PRO A 38 -13.27 1.70 -9.14
CA PRO A 38 -13.23 2.97 -8.41
C PRO A 38 -14.11 3.02 -7.16
N GLU A 39 -15.17 2.22 -7.13
CA GLU A 39 -16.17 2.22 -6.06
C GLU A 39 -15.79 1.35 -4.87
N ILE A 40 -14.74 0.53 -4.99
CA ILE A 40 -14.30 -0.39 -3.92
C ILE A 40 -12.80 -0.36 -3.63
N VAL A 41 -11.95 0.06 -4.58
CA VAL A 41 -10.50 0.04 -4.37
C VAL A 41 -10.11 1.21 -3.49
N VAL A 42 -9.88 0.99 -2.20
CA VAL A 42 -9.64 2.06 -1.23
C VAL A 42 -8.29 2.73 -1.48
N THR A 43 -7.23 1.94 -1.54
CA THR A 43 -5.84 2.33 -1.86
C THR A 43 -5.04 1.05 -2.07
N GLY A 44 -3.72 1.11 -2.13
CA GLY A 44 -2.82 -0.03 -2.10
C GLY A 44 -1.38 0.42 -1.87
N PRO A 45 -0.48 -0.48 -1.44
CA PRO A 45 0.95 -0.19 -1.48
C PRO A 45 1.38 -0.01 -2.93
N GLU A 46 1.84 1.19 -3.27
CA GLU A 46 2.53 1.48 -4.52
C GLU A 46 4.04 1.32 -4.27
N TRP A 47 4.68 0.50 -5.10
CA TRP A 47 6.11 0.27 -5.05
C TRP A 47 6.81 1.16 -6.07
N ASP A 48 7.61 2.10 -5.58
CA ASP A 48 8.35 3.06 -6.39
C ASP A 48 9.83 2.65 -6.43
N MET A 49 10.26 2.07 -7.54
CA MET A 49 11.64 1.64 -7.71
C MET A 49 12.60 2.77 -8.08
N TRP A 50 12.10 3.98 -8.31
CA TRP A 50 12.91 5.10 -8.75
C TRP A 50 14.06 5.45 -7.79
N PRO A 51 13.86 5.50 -6.46
CA PRO A 51 14.95 5.79 -5.52
C PRO A 51 16.06 4.73 -5.57
N THR A 52 15.67 3.44 -5.62
CA THR A 52 16.61 2.32 -5.68
C THR A 52 17.43 2.36 -6.97
N VAL A 53 16.77 2.46 -8.12
CA VAL A 53 17.44 2.49 -9.43
C VAL A 53 18.32 3.73 -9.58
N SER A 54 17.82 4.90 -9.19
CA SER A 54 18.59 6.16 -9.26
C SER A 54 19.86 6.08 -8.42
N TYR A 55 19.77 5.57 -7.18
CA TYR A 55 20.92 5.39 -6.32
C TYR A 55 21.98 4.48 -6.95
N VAL A 56 21.57 3.33 -7.47
CA VAL A 56 22.49 2.37 -8.12
C VAL A 56 23.20 3.01 -9.32
N ILE A 57 22.44 3.66 -10.21
CA ILE A 57 23.00 4.33 -11.39
C ILE A 57 24.00 5.42 -10.99
N ASP A 58 23.69 6.23 -9.99
CA ASP A 58 24.56 7.32 -9.54
C ASP A 58 25.86 6.80 -8.93
N MET A 59 25.80 5.72 -8.15
CA MET A 59 27.00 5.10 -7.56
C MET A 59 27.90 4.47 -8.62
N ILE A 60 27.32 3.84 -9.65
CA ILE A 60 28.06 3.31 -10.80
C ILE A 60 28.74 4.45 -11.57
N LYS A 61 28.02 5.53 -11.88
CA LYS A 61 28.58 6.70 -12.58
C LYS A 61 29.74 7.35 -11.82
N LYS A 62 29.72 7.30 -10.49
CA LYS A 62 30.78 7.81 -9.62
C LYS A 62 31.95 6.82 -9.43
N ASN A 63 31.91 5.63 -10.04
CA ASN A 63 32.83 4.53 -9.82
C ASN A 63 32.97 4.17 -8.32
N ALA A 64 31.88 4.30 -7.57
CA ALA A 64 31.82 4.13 -6.12
C ALA A 64 30.92 2.96 -5.69
N TRP A 65 30.40 2.19 -6.66
CA TRP A 65 29.51 1.08 -6.36
C TRP A 65 30.21 -0.03 -5.58
N VAL A 66 29.53 -0.51 -4.53
CA VAL A 66 29.86 -1.71 -3.78
C VAL A 66 28.59 -2.54 -3.58
N ALA A 67 28.72 -3.86 -3.53
CA ALA A 67 27.60 -4.74 -3.22
C ALA A 67 27.07 -4.41 -1.82
N GLN A 68 25.75 -4.19 -1.72
CA GLN A 68 25.10 -3.74 -0.49
C GLN A 68 23.62 -4.14 -0.49
N ASP A 69 23.03 -4.23 0.70
CA ASP A 69 21.59 -4.36 0.88
C ASP A 69 20.89 -3.04 0.51
N LEU A 70 20.01 -3.10 -0.50
CA LEU A 70 19.27 -1.95 -1.00
C LEU A 70 17.86 -1.83 -0.41
N LYS A 71 17.44 -2.71 0.52
CA LYS A 71 16.04 -2.77 0.96
C LYS A 71 15.49 -1.42 1.39
N ASP A 72 16.30 -0.60 2.07
CA ASP A 72 15.83 0.67 2.63
C ASP A 72 15.40 1.64 1.52
N TRP A 73 16.02 1.57 0.33
CA TRP A 73 15.63 2.34 -0.85
C TRP A 73 14.28 1.93 -1.43
N SER A 74 13.81 0.74 -1.10
CA SER A 74 12.48 0.22 -1.45
C SER A 74 11.43 0.46 -0.35
N MET A 75 11.84 1.01 0.80
CA MET A 75 10.93 1.31 1.92
C MET A 75 10.43 2.77 1.85
N MET A 76 9.32 3.04 2.54
CA MET A 76 8.68 4.36 2.56
C MET A 76 9.60 5.49 3.03
N ALA A 77 10.48 5.22 4.00
CA ALA A 77 11.43 6.21 4.52
C ALA A 77 12.41 6.77 3.46
N LYS A 78 12.67 6.03 2.36
CA LYS A 78 13.48 6.49 1.22
C LYS A 78 12.65 6.81 -0.01
N GLY A 79 11.32 6.83 0.13
CA GLY A 79 10.38 7.06 -0.98
C GLY A 79 10.16 5.83 -1.87
N GLY A 80 10.63 4.66 -1.47
CA GLY A 80 10.50 3.43 -2.27
C GLY A 80 9.13 2.78 -2.19
N ALA A 81 8.31 3.15 -1.22
CA ALA A 81 6.95 2.67 -1.06
C ALA A 81 6.04 3.80 -0.56
N LYS A 82 4.79 3.82 -1.01
CA LYS A 82 3.78 4.79 -0.56
C LYS A 82 2.38 4.18 -0.69
N LEU A 83 1.39 4.80 -0.06
CA LEU A 83 -0.01 4.45 -0.33
C LEU A 83 -0.50 5.21 -1.57
N ALA A 84 -1.08 4.49 -2.51
CA ALA A 84 -1.66 5.07 -3.72
C ALA A 84 -2.70 6.15 -3.38
N GLY A 85 -2.48 7.35 -3.93
CA GLY A 85 -3.39 8.49 -3.77
C GLY A 85 -3.40 9.14 -2.38
N TRP A 86 -2.54 8.73 -1.44
CA TRP A 86 -2.49 9.33 -0.11
C TRP A 86 -2.17 10.84 -0.16
N PRO A 87 -2.84 11.69 0.64
CA PRO A 87 -3.88 11.39 1.63
C PRO A 87 -5.32 11.37 1.09
N GLU A 88 -5.55 11.89 -0.12
CA GLU A 88 -6.89 12.08 -0.68
C GLU A 88 -7.55 10.79 -1.20
N LEU A 89 -6.78 9.70 -1.28
CA LEU A 89 -7.18 8.37 -1.76
C LEU A 89 -8.04 8.48 -3.05
N HIS A 90 -7.63 9.34 -3.97
CA HIS A 90 -8.33 9.63 -5.22
C HIS A 90 -9.79 10.08 -5.03
N ASP A 91 -10.06 11.04 -4.14
CA ASP A 91 -11.41 11.55 -3.86
C ASP A 91 -12.37 10.46 -3.32
N TRP A 92 -11.88 9.70 -2.34
CA TRP A 92 -12.54 8.49 -1.82
C TRP A 92 -14.00 8.71 -1.37
N ARG A 93 -14.32 9.89 -0.83
CA ARG A 93 -15.67 10.22 -0.35
C ARG A 93 -16.71 10.24 -1.46
N ASN A 94 -16.32 10.67 -2.66
CA ASN A 94 -17.22 10.80 -3.80
C ASN A 94 -17.26 9.55 -4.68
N ARG A 95 -16.21 8.70 -4.64
CA ARG A 95 -16.14 7.50 -5.49
C ARG A 95 -16.55 6.21 -4.79
N LEU A 96 -16.21 6.01 -3.51
CA LEU A 96 -16.39 4.73 -2.85
C LEU A 96 -17.87 4.48 -2.54
N TYR A 97 -18.26 3.21 -2.46
CA TYR A 97 -19.59 2.88 -1.97
C TYR A 97 -19.82 3.43 -0.57
N LYS A 98 -21.03 3.95 -0.35
CA LYS A 98 -21.44 4.64 0.88
C LYS A 98 -21.03 3.94 2.18
N HIS A 99 -21.25 2.63 2.28
CA HIS A 99 -20.89 1.87 3.49
C HIS A 99 -19.38 1.82 3.77
N ILE A 100 -18.54 1.86 2.71
CA ILE A 100 -17.08 1.95 2.85
C ILE A 100 -16.72 3.34 3.36
N VAL A 101 -17.36 4.38 2.80
CA VAL A 101 -17.15 5.76 3.23
C VAL A 101 -17.50 5.92 4.71
N GLU A 102 -18.71 5.50 5.09
CA GLU A 102 -19.20 5.53 6.48
C GLU A 102 -18.24 4.78 7.41
N LYS A 103 -17.75 3.60 7.02
CA LYS A 103 -16.80 2.83 7.85
C LYS A 103 -15.48 3.56 8.06
N LEU A 104 -14.92 4.19 7.03
CA LEU A 104 -13.68 4.96 7.13
C LEU A 104 -13.85 6.19 8.04
N GLU A 105 -14.99 6.88 7.95
CA GLU A 105 -15.30 8.04 8.79
C GLU A 105 -15.59 7.66 10.24
N GLU A 106 -16.39 6.63 10.47
CA GLU A 106 -16.75 6.12 11.80
C GLU A 106 -15.52 5.65 12.58
N THR A 107 -14.61 4.93 11.90
CA THR A 107 -13.39 4.39 12.53
C THR A 107 -12.29 5.42 12.69
N LYS A 108 -12.34 6.52 11.92
CA LYS A 108 -11.26 7.51 11.83
C LYS A 108 -9.90 6.89 11.48
N VAL A 109 -9.90 5.74 10.80
CA VAL A 109 -8.69 4.97 10.52
C VAL A 109 -7.67 5.74 9.70
N LEU A 110 -8.12 6.71 8.88
CA LEU A 110 -7.20 7.55 8.10
C LEU A 110 -6.34 8.46 8.97
N ASP A 111 -6.82 8.91 10.15
CA ASP A 111 -6.00 9.69 11.07
C ASP A 111 -4.85 8.84 11.63
N GLU A 112 -5.14 7.58 11.96
CA GLU A 112 -4.15 6.61 12.44
C GLU A 112 -3.14 6.24 11.35
N VAL A 113 -3.61 6.03 10.12
CA VAL A 113 -2.74 5.77 8.96
C VAL A 113 -1.81 6.96 8.71
N GLY A 114 -2.32 8.19 8.77
CA GLY A 114 -1.50 9.39 8.62
C GLY A 114 -0.42 9.50 9.68
N LYS A 115 -0.79 9.29 10.94
CA LYS A 115 0.17 9.24 12.05
C LYS A 115 1.23 8.16 11.82
N MET A 116 0.84 6.96 11.39
CA MET A 116 1.77 5.85 11.14
C MET A 116 2.74 6.16 10.00
N ILE A 117 2.26 6.79 8.93
CA ILE A 117 3.11 7.27 7.83
C ILE A 117 4.13 8.29 8.35
N ASP A 118 3.71 9.26 9.16
CA ASP A 118 4.60 10.26 9.75
C ASP A 118 5.68 9.60 10.63
N GLU A 119 5.29 8.64 11.47
CA GLU A 119 6.21 7.87 12.31
C GLU A 119 7.21 7.01 11.50
N ILE A 120 6.78 6.46 10.35
CA ILE A 120 7.68 5.74 9.45
C ILE A 120 8.67 6.71 8.79
N LEU A 121 8.19 7.86 8.32
CA LEU A 121 9.00 8.85 7.62
C LEU A 121 10.02 9.55 8.54
N ASN A 122 9.65 9.80 9.79
CA ASN A 122 10.55 10.40 10.78
C ASN A 122 11.44 9.37 11.51
N GLY A 123 11.24 8.07 11.26
CA GLY A 123 12.02 6.98 11.81
C GLY A 123 11.67 6.55 13.23
N THR A 124 10.57 7.07 13.83
CA THR A 124 10.10 6.60 15.14
C THR A 124 9.33 5.29 15.07
N LEU A 125 8.89 4.87 13.89
CA LEU A 125 8.31 3.56 13.64
C LEU A 125 9.05 2.83 12.52
N ARG A 126 9.36 1.56 12.76
CA ARG A 126 9.89 0.64 11.74
C ARG A 126 9.04 -0.61 11.69
N VAL A 127 8.43 -0.88 10.55
CA VAL A 127 7.67 -2.11 10.32
C VAL A 127 8.63 -3.29 10.39
N PRO A 128 8.40 -4.29 11.27
CA PRO A 128 9.28 -5.44 11.39
C PRO A 128 9.20 -6.30 10.13
N ILE A 129 10.36 -6.80 9.69
CA ILE A 129 10.44 -7.79 8.60
C ILE A 129 10.58 -9.15 9.27
N VAL A 130 9.58 -10.00 9.09
CA VAL A 130 9.56 -11.37 9.63
C VAL A 130 9.77 -12.33 8.48
N GLU A 131 10.98 -12.84 8.33
CA GLU A 131 11.37 -13.77 7.24
C GLU A 131 11.29 -15.25 7.66
N GLY A 132 10.53 -15.53 8.73
CA GLY A 132 10.29 -16.90 9.19
C GLY A 132 9.25 -17.65 8.34
N PRO A 133 9.18 -18.98 8.46
CA PRO A 133 8.08 -19.75 7.88
C PRO A 133 6.73 -19.25 8.43
N ALA A 134 5.71 -19.21 7.59
CA ALA A 134 4.38 -18.80 8.00
C ALA A 134 3.89 -19.71 9.14
N THR A 135 3.63 -19.12 10.32
CA THR A 135 2.97 -19.81 11.42
C THR A 135 1.46 -19.59 11.29
N THR A 136 0.69 -20.67 11.38
CA THR A 136 -0.77 -20.57 11.50
C THR A 136 -1.10 -20.44 12.98
N ASP A 137 -0.98 -19.23 13.51
CA ASP A 137 -1.52 -18.91 14.84
C ASP A 137 -3.01 -18.57 14.66
N PHE A 138 -3.84 -19.61 14.49
CA PHE A 138 -5.30 -19.54 14.61
C PHE A 138 -5.75 -20.22 15.89
#